data_AF-A0A3M7QW09-F1
#
_entry.id   AF-A0A3M7QW09-F1
#
_cell.length_a   1.000
_cell.length_b   1.000
_cell.length_c   1.000
_cell.angle_alpha   90.00
_cell.angle_beta   90.00
_cell.angle_gamma   90.00
#
_symmetry.space_group_name_H-M   'P 1'
#
loop_
_entity.id
_entity.type
_entity.pdbx_description
1 polymer ?
#
loop_
_entity_poly.entity_id
_entity_poly.type
_entity_poly.pdbx_seq_one_letter_code
_entity_poly.pdbx_strand_id
1 'polypeptide(L)'
;MKPCFKIITLFGVFVCTVTCVDIFKELEDRINSYQVLQEQEYKPPFKWAEKKGLFRSDIRINVFGNPIAHEIRSGEITAIFDNDMFSTGWIITTLLESNLYGKGAPVFDANRLQLALESIGAFNNKNDNNYKQSLIRTFWPQIFNSTYKIWQQQPDNIRNVALKIEHIPWDSIDKILQILDFETLLKYAEEFRQLGSESIKAFCIPPDFDDTYLNLGLGSTLYKLRDVYPQSYQSWLNNNTDIQHLIEVTNKYAYKPFSSDTNENIIDPRTFYFARAFIQQAYQEKRPLNLITTWIQNIDEQRKLKDLSVSMPFSVNNVDVTVSANTIYGITSAAIYNINNFAPSFVKSQEMVQTYLNTTKFISWAIKGNFSDRPDLAQVYYPSTYNFLWYASRTIFLIENEIEKFIHLRKKGVHHEYFGSLESISDILLEAKGYLQDAFENKATEYLSKWQIPDGPDKDYFRDFLGLNDTNIFGKQDPKNEDALFSTAQAINILIATWTYQRPDTNSLVWKNNTPDNVKQLVQTSVNWLRENVLGKKFK
;
A
#
# COMPACT_ATOMS: atom_id res chain seq x y z
N MET A 1 35.06 63.88 18.88
CA MET A 1 33.61 63.68 18.65
C MET A 1 33.39 62.23 18.27
N LYS A 2 32.36 61.65 18.91
CA LYS A 2 31.70 60.33 18.84
C LYS A 2 32.04 59.27 17.75
N PRO A 3 31.74 57.99 18.06
CA PRO A 3 32.34 56.75 17.52
C PRO A 3 31.38 56.02 16.55
N CYS A 4 31.56 54.69 16.38
CA CYS A 4 30.65 53.68 15.80
C CYS A 4 30.92 53.27 14.33
N PHE A 5 31.54 52.10 14.10
CA PHE A 5 30.89 50.78 14.10
C PHE A 5 31.93 49.72 13.67
N LYS A 6 32.46 48.95 14.62
CA LYS A 6 32.94 47.59 14.34
C LYS A 6 31.69 46.72 14.32
N ILE A 7 31.12 46.47 13.14
CA ILE A 7 30.16 45.38 12.98
C ILE A 7 30.99 44.10 12.95
N ILE A 8 30.95 43.42 14.09
CA ILE A 8 31.32 42.02 14.22
C ILE A 8 30.27 41.24 13.41
N THR A 9 30.66 40.74 12.24
CA THR A 9 29.86 39.74 11.52
C THR A 9 30.04 38.39 12.24
N LEU A 10 29.38 38.26 13.39
CA LEU A 10 29.13 37.00 14.06
C LEU A 10 27.87 36.40 13.41
N PHE A 11 27.96 36.04 12.13
CA PHE A 11 27.05 35.04 11.58
C PHE A 11 27.56 33.69 12.05
N GLY A 12 27.22 33.37 13.30
CA GLY A 12 27.28 32.02 13.81
C GLY A 12 26.46 31.15 12.87
N VAL A 13 27.14 30.27 12.16
CA VAL A 13 26.55 29.09 11.59
C VAL A 13 26.06 28.27 12.79
N PHE A 14 24.83 28.52 13.23
CA PHE A 14 24.08 27.56 14.03
C PHE A 14 23.81 26.38 13.09
N VAL A 15 24.79 25.50 12.93
CA VAL A 15 24.49 24.12 12.59
C VAL A 15 23.81 23.58 13.84
N CYS A 16 22.49 23.73 13.93
CA CYS A 16 21.71 22.92 14.85
C CYS A 16 22.02 21.47 14.49
N THR A 17 22.81 20.80 15.32
CA THR A 17 22.93 19.35 15.28
C THR A 17 21.58 18.79 15.69
N VAL A 18 20.66 18.69 14.73
CA VAL A 18 19.41 17.96 14.90
C VAL A 18 19.80 16.51 15.12
N THR A 19 19.49 15.97 16.29
CA THR A 19 19.77 14.56 16.59
C THR A 19 18.72 13.68 15.90
N CYS A 20 18.99 12.38 15.70
CA CYS A 20 17.98 11.48 15.13
C CYS A 20 16.68 11.45 15.97
N VAL A 21 16.78 11.70 17.27
CA VAL A 21 15.62 11.78 18.18
C VAL A 21 14.72 12.96 17.83
N ASP A 22 15.32 14.13 17.55
CA ASP A 22 14.57 15.33 17.15
C ASP A 22 13.86 15.10 15.81
N ILE A 23 14.52 14.44 14.86
CA ILE A 23 13.92 14.11 13.55
C ILE A 23 12.71 13.19 13.72
N PHE A 24 12.84 12.13 14.51
CA PHE A 24 11.73 11.20 14.73
C PHE A 24 10.55 11.87 15.42
N LYS A 25 10.80 12.77 16.37
CA LYS A 25 9.73 13.52 17.02
C LYS A 25 8.98 14.43 16.06
N GLU A 26 9.71 15.18 15.22
CA GLU A 26 9.10 16.07 14.23
C GLU A 26 8.32 15.29 13.16
N LEU A 27 8.83 14.13 12.72
CA LEU A 27 8.10 13.24 11.82
C LEU A 27 6.83 12.70 12.45
N GLU A 28 6.89 12.26 13.72
CA GLU A 28 5.72 11.81 14.46
C GLU A 28 4.67 12.93 14.54
N ASP A 29 5.08 14.15 14.89
CA ASP A 29 4.17 15.30 14.99
C ASP A 29 3.55 15.66 13.62
N ARG A 30 4.34 15.60 12.53
CA ARG A 30 3.86 15.81 11.16
C ARG A 30 2.85 14.74 10.75
N ILE A 31 3.13 13.46 10.97
CA ILE A 31 2.20 12.35 10.68
C ILE A 31 0.91 12.54 11.48
N ASN A 32 1.01 12.80 12.78
CA ASN A 32 -0.12 13.00 13.67
C ASN A 32 -0.99 14.20 13.28
N SER A 33 -0.41 15.21 12.64
CA SER A 33 -1.15 16.38 12.14
C SER A 33 -2.08 16.06 10.97
N TYR A 34 -1.83 14.96 10.24
CA TYR A 34 -2.69 14.52 9.13
C TYR A 34 -3.90 13.70 9.57
N GLN A 35 -3.99 13.28 10.83
CA GLN A 35 -5.16 12.54 11.30
C GLN A 35 -6.34 13.49 11.55
N VAL A 36 -7.50 13.16 10.96
CA VAL A 36 -8.74 13.90 11.14
C VAL A 36 -9.27 13.67 12.56
N LEU A 37 -9.25 14.70 13.39
CA LEU A 37 -9.69 14.63 14.79
C LEU A 37 -11.18 14.94 14.97
N GLN A 38 -11.79 15.61 14.00
CA GLN A 38 -13.19 16.03 14.03
C GLN A 38 -13.83 15.77 12.66
N GLU A 39 -15.02 15.18 12.67
CA GLU A 39 -15.81 14.98 11.46
C GLU A 39 -16.13 16.33 10.81
N GLN A 40 -15.92 16.42 9.49
CA GLN A 40 -16.33 17.58 8.70
C GLN A 40 -17.29 17.12 7.62
N GLU A 41 -18.47 17.72 7.57
CA GLU A 41 -19.38 17.54 6.44
C GLU A 41 -18.90 18.33 5.21
N TYR A 42 -19.23 17.83 4.01
CA TYR A 42 -18.94 18.52 2.76
C TYR A 42 -19.62 19.90 2.71
N LYS A 43 -18.82 20.97 2.61
CA LYS A 43 -19.30 22.35 2.45
C LYS A 43 -18.64 22.96 1.19
N PRO A 44 -19.29 22.84 0.02
CA PRO A 44 -18.73 23.32 -1.24
C PRO A 44 -18.56 24.86 -1.22
N PRO A 45 -17.64 25.40 -2.05
CA PRO A 45 -16.69 24.68 -2.89
C PRO A 45 -15.35 24.37 -2.20
N PHE A 46 -15.14 24.81 -0.95
CA PHE A 46 -13.80 24.86 -0.34
C PHE A 46 -13.58 23.91 0.83
N LYS A 47 -14.58 23.11 1.24
CA LYS A 47 -14.42 22.15 2.34
C LYS A 47 -14.91 20.78 1.95
N TRP A 48 -13.99 19.84 1.93
CA TRP A 48 -14.27 18.42 1.71
C TRP A 48 -14.94 17.80 2.93
N ALA A 49 -15.69 16.71 2.70
CA ALA A 49 -16.07 15.84 3.81
C ALA A 49 -14.81 15.14 4.32
N GLU A 50 -14.62 15.12 5.63
CA GLU A 50 -13.48 14.47 6.30
C GLU A 50 -14.01 13.58 7.42
N LYS A 51 -13.68 12.29 7.36
CA LYS A 51 -14.14 11.30 8.32
C LYS A 51 -13.20 11.20 9.50
N LYS A 52 -13.74 11.32 10.71
CA LYS A 52 -12.96 11.25 11.95
C LYS A 52 -12.15 9.94 12.02
N GLY A 53 -10.89 10.08 12.40
CA GLY A 53 -9.96 8.99 12.65
C GLY A 53 -9.13 8.55 11.45
N LEU A 54 -9.55 8.88 10.23
CA LEU A 54 -8.74 8.66 9.04
C LEU A 54 -7.55 9.62 9.01
N PHE A 55 -6.46 9.18 8.39
CA PHE A 55 -5.38 10.07 7.98
C PHE A 55 -5.69 10.64 6.61
N ARG A 56 -5.37 11.93 6.41
CA ARG A 56 -5.57 12.61 5.14
C ARG A 56 -4.86 11.87 4.01
N SER A 57 -5.64 11.47 3.03
CA SER A 57 -5.25 11.05 1.68
C SER A 57 -5.99 11.93 0.67
N ASP A 58 -5.39 12.17 -0.48
CA ASP A 58 -5.98 13.00 -1.52
C ASP A 58 -6.03 12.22 -2.84
N ILE A 59 -7.20 12.20 -3.49
CA ILE A 59 -7.34 11.83 -4.90
C ILE A 59 -6.77 12.97 -5.74
N ARG A 60 -5.84 12.62 -6.64
CA ARG A 60 -5.16 13.55 -7.54
C ARG A 60 -5.14 13.00 -8.96
N ILE A 61 -5.19 13.88 -9.95
CA ILE A 61 -5.07 13.50 -11.35
C ILE A 61 -3.59 13.44 -11.72
N ASN A 62 -3.13 12.28 -12.18
CA ASN A 62 -1.74 12.08 -12.58
C ASN A 62 -1.48 12.65 -13.99
N VAL A 63 -1.25 13.96 -14.08
CA VAL A 63 -0.82 14.66 -15.31
C VAL A 63 0.63 15.13 -15.18
N PHE A 64 1.36 15.17 -16.31
CA PHE A 64 2.71 15.72 -16.39
C PHE A 64 2.76 16.86 -17.40
N GLY A 65 3.73 17.75 -17.26
CA GLY A 65 3.96 18.80 -18.25
C GLY A 65 4.50 20.08 -17.64
N ASN A 66 4.01 21.22 -18.13
CA ASN A 66 4.46 22.54 -17.70
C ASN A 66 4.04 22.82 -16.22
N PRO A 67 4.42 23.99 -15.64
CA PRO A 67 4.05 24.31 -14.26
C PRO A 67 2.54 24.29 -13.96
N ILE A 68 1.68 24.48 -14.95
CA ILE A 68 0.21 24.37 -14.77
C ILE A 68 -0.19 22.91 -14.55
N ALA A 69 0.35 21.97 -15.34
CA ALA A 69 0.11 20.54 -15.14
C ALA A 69 0.60 20.09 -13.77
N HIS A 70 1.77 20.57 -13.34
CA HIS A 70 2.28 20.33 -11.99
C HIS A 70 1.34 20.87 -10.91
N GLU A 71 0.79 22.08 -11.04
CA GLU A 71 -0.17 22.62 -10.07
C GLU A 71 -1.48 21.83 -10.08
N ILE A 72 -1.98 21.37 -11.24
CA ILE A 72 -3.16 20.51 -11.31
C ILE A 72 -2.95 19.21 -10.54
N ARG A 73 -1.76 18.60 -10.65
CA ARG A 73 -1.44 17.35 -9.96
C ARG A 73 -1.09 17.54 -8.48
N SER A 74 -0.42 18.64 -8.12
CA SER A 74 0.17 18.83 -6.79
C SER A 74 -0.53 19.87 -5.90
N GLY A 75 -1.44 20.66 -6.46
CA GLY A 75 -2.11 21.80 -5.82
C GLY A 75 -3.20 21.40 -4.82
N GLU A 76 -3.34 22.17 -3.76
CA GLU A 76 -4.36 21.94 -2.72
C GLU A 76 -5.79 22.19 -3.21
N ILE A 77 -5.96 23.02 -4.25
CA ILE A 77 -7.28 23.36 -4.82
C ILE A 77 -7.81 22.22 -5.69
N THR A 78 -6.92 21.46 -6.33
CA THR A 78 -7.27 20.36 -7.23
C THR A 78 -7.24 18.99 -6.54
N ALA A 79 -6.63 18.91 -5.35
CA ALA A 79 -6.69 17.75 -4.49
C ALA A 79 -8.10 17.55 -3.92
N ILE A 80 -8.62 16.33 -4.00
CA ILE A 80 -9.92 15.95 -3.44
C ILE A 80 -9.65 15.02 -2.26
N PHE A 81 -10.04 15.42 -1.06
CA PHE A 81 -9.86 14.59 0.14
C PHE A 81 -10.53 13.22 -0.06
N ASP A 82 -9.77 12.14 0.14
CA ASP A 82 -10.27 10.77 0.06
C ASP A 82 -10.61 10.24 1.45
N ASN A 83 -11.79 9.65 1.60
CA ASN A 83 -12.18 9.01 2.84
C ASN A 83 -12.02 7.49 2.68
N ASP A 84 -10.82 7.03 2.34
CA ASP A 84 -10.49 5.61 2.20
C ASP A 84 -9.87 5.02 3.48
N MET A 85 -10.05 3.72 3.69
CA MET A 85 -9.36 3.04 4.79
C MET A 85 -7.92 2.62 4.45
N PHE A 86 -7.60 2.49 3.16
CA PHE A 86 -6.34 1.91 2.68
C PHE A 86 -5.13 2.70 3.17
N SER A 87 -5.13 4.01 2.92
CA SER A 87 -4.05 4.94 3.31
C SER A 87 -3.87 4.97 4.83
N THR A 88 -4.98 5.06 5.56
CA THR A 88 -5.00 5.03 7.03
C THR A 88 -4.42 3.70 7.55
N GLY A 89 -4.82 2.57 6.97
CA GLY A 89 -4.35 1.23 7.32
C GLY A 89 -2.84 1.06 7.12
N TRP A 90 -2.30 1.58 6.02
CA TRP A 90 -0.85 1.57 5.78
C TRP A 90 -0.09 2.44 6.75
N ILE A 91 -0.53 3.68 6.99
CA ILE A 91 0.13 4.60 7.93
C ILE A 91 0.25 3.96 9.31
N ILE A 92 -0.85 3.42 9.87
CA ILE A 92 -0.80 2.81 11.20
C ILE A 92 -0.03 1.50 11.20
N THR A 93 -0.05 0.72 10.11
CA THR A 93 0.76 -0.49 9.99
C THR A 93 2.25 -0.15 10.04
N THR A 94 2.71 0.83 9.28
CA THR A 94 4.12 1.27 9.28
C THR A 94 4.53 1.84 10.64
N LEU A 95 3.66 2.61 11.32
CA LEU A 95 3.93 3.10 12.68
C LEU A 95 4.07 1.95 13.68
N LEU A 96 3.19 0.95 13.62
CA LEU A 96 3.27 -0.23 14.49
C LEU A 96 4.52 -1.09 14.19
N GLU A 97 4.86 -1.29 12.92
CA GLU A 97 6.09 -1.97 12.51
C GLU A 97 7.34 -1.22 13.01
N SER A 98 7.30 0.12 13.03
CA SER A 98 8.38 0.91 13.62
C SER A 98 8.56 0.64 15.12
N ASN A 99 7.48 0.40 15.87
CA ASN A 99 7.57 -0.02 17.27
C ASN A 99 8.12 -1.45 17.43
N LEU A 100 7.84 -2.35 16.49
CA LEU A 100 8.33 -3.73 16.52
C LEU A 100 9.81 -3.86 16.17
N TYR A 101 10.24 -3.14 15.14
CA TYR A 101 11.54 -3.34 14.50
C TYR A 101 12.49 -2.15 14.65
N GLY A 102 11.97 -0.95 14.90
CA GLY A 102 12.73 0.29 15.03
C GLY A 102 13.18 0.56 16.47
N LYS A 103 14.43 0.24 16.79
CA LYS A 103 14.99 0.61 18.09
C LYS A 103 15.06 2.13 18.23
N GLY A 104 14.33 2.67 19.20
CA GLY A 104 14.26 4.12 19.46
C GLY A 104 13.22 4.86 18.63
N ALA A 105 12.37 4.15 17.87
CA ALA A 105 11.19 4.74 17.26
C ALA A 105 10.23 5.24 18.37
N PRO A 106 9.58 6.41 18.19
CA PRO A 106 8.55 6.89 19.11
C PRO A 106 7.40 5.90 19.19
N VAL A 107 6.92 5.63 20.40
CA VAL A 107 5.75 4.78 20.61
C VAL A 107 4.51 5.52 20.11
N PHE A 108 3.87 4.97 19.08
CA PHE A 108 2.63 5.55 18.55
C PHE A 108 1.56 5.75 19.64
N ASP A 109 0.91 6.92 19.63
CA ASP A 109 -0.14 7.29 20.57
C ASP A 109 -1.33 6.31 20.51
N ALA A 110 -1.64 5.69 21.65
CA ALA A 110 -2.67 4.66 21.74
C ALA A 110 -4.10 5.20 21.45
N ASN A 111 -4.39 6.45 21.77
CA ASN A 111 -5.70 7.05 21.49
C ASN A 111 -5.85 7.32 19.99
N ARG A 112 -4.78 7.78 19.34
CA ARG A 112 -4.75 7.98 17.88
C ARG A 112 -4.87 6.67 17.13
N LEU A 113 -4.18 5.62 17.59
CA LEU A 113 -4.33 4.26 17.08
C LEU A 113 -5.77 3.77 17.21
N GLN A 114 -6.35 3.90 18.41
CA GLN A 114 -7.73 3.49 18.67
C GLN A 114 -8.72 4.23 17.75
N LEU A 115 -8.54 5.54 17.58
CA LEU A 115 -9.39 6.35 16.71
C LEU A 115 -9.31 5.91 15.24
N ALA A 116 -8.12 5.57 14.75
CA ALA A 116 -7.94 5.04 13.39
C ALA A 116 -8.62 3.67 13.23
N LEU A 117 -8.47 2.77 14.20
CA LEU A 117 -9.08 1.44 14.18
C LEU A 117 -10.61 1.49 14.22
N GLU A 118 -11.18 2.38 15.03
CA GLU A 118 -12.63 2.61 15.05
C GLU A 118 -13.14 3.07 13.69
N SER A 119 -12.40 3.95 13.01
CA SER A 119 -12.76 4.43 11.67
C SER A 119 -12.67 3.31 10.62
N ILE A 120 -11.58 2.53 10.61
CA ILE A 120 -11.40 1.36 9.73
C ILE A 120 -12.52 0.32 9.94
N GLY A 121 -12.95 0.09 11.19
CA GLY A 121 -14.05 -0.83 11.50
C GLY A 121 -15.39 -0.48 10.85
N ALA A 122 -15.56 0.74 10.33
CA ALA A 122 -16.75 1.16 9.60
C ALA A 122 -16.73 0.78 8.10
N PHE A 123 -15.64 0.19 7.59
CA PHE A 123 -15.44 -0.22 6.19
C PHE A 123 -15.70 -1.71 5.97
N ASN A 124 -16.46 -2.34 6.86
CA ASN A 124 -16.91 -3.72 6.65
C ASN A 124 -17.84 -3.79 5.44
N ASN A 125 -17.73 -4.85 4.64
CA ASN A 125 -18.68 -5.09 3.54
C ASN A 125 -20.07 -5.44 4.08
N LYS A 126 -20.98 -4.46 4.15
CA LYS A 126 -22.36 -4.60 4.66
C LYS A 126 -23.28 -5.45 3.76
N ASN A 127 -22.82 -5.84 2.58
CA ASN A 127 -23.52 -6.85 1.75
C ASN A 127 -23.21 -8.29 2.19
N ASP A 128 -22.25 -8.49 3.09
CA ASP A 128 -22.01 -9.76 3.76
C ASP A 128 -23.01 -9.93 4.92
N ASN A 129 -23.65 -11.09 5.02
CA ASN A 129 -24.59 -11.41 6.09
C ASN A 129 -23.93 -11.34 7.48
N ASN A 130 -22.63 -11.63 7.57
CA ASN A 130 -21.84 -11.62 8.80
C ASN A 130 -20.92 -10.40 8.90
N TYR A 131 -21.24 -9.28 8.22
CA TYR A 131 -20.33 -8.14 8.07
C TYR A 131 -19.73 -7.59 9.38
N LYS A 132 -20.40 -7.74 10.54
CA LYS A 132 -19.88 -7.29 11.84
C LYS A 132 -18.70 -8.11 12.36
N GLN A 133 -18.58 -9.36 11.91
CA GLN A 133 -17.55 -10.32 12.31
C GLN A 133 -16.58 -10.63 11.17
N SER A 134 -17.00 -10.34 9.93
CA SER A 134 -16.23 -10.55 8.71
C SER A 134 -14.98 -9.68 8.66
N LEU A 135 -13.91 -10.24 8.09
CA LEU A 135 -12.67 -9.52 7.83
C LEU A 135 -12.70 -8.79 6.48
N ILE A 136 -13.72 -9.01 5.66
CA ILE A 136 -13.82 -8.42 4.32
C ILE A 136 -14.04 -6.91 4.43
N ARG A 137 -13.20 -6.16 3.74
CA ARG A 137 -13.20 -4.70 3.77
C ARG A 137 -13.49 -4.09 2.40
N THR A 138 -14.06 -2.90 2.44
CA THR A 138 -14.29 -2.04 1.29
C THR A 138 -13.31 -0.87 1.31
N PHE A 139 -12.83 -0.43 0.16
CA PHE A 139 -11.93 0.71 0.04
C PHE A 139 -12.58 2.00 0.56
N TRP A 140 -13.83 2.26 0.16
CA TRP A 140 -14.62 3.41 0.58
C TRP A 140 -15.77 3.05 1.53
N PRO A 141 -16.34 4.03 2.25
CA PRO A 141 -17.54 3.83 3.06
C PRO A 141 -18.72 3.41 2.18
N GLN A 142 -19.51 2.48 2.69
CA GLN A 142 -20.72 2.03 1.99
C GLN A 142 -21.96 2.84 2.37
N ILE A 143 -22.69 3.29 1.35
CA ILE A 143 -24.00 3.93 1.40
C ILE A 143 -25.07 2.94 0.94
N PHE A 144 -26.20 2.88 1.67
CA PHE A 144 -27.31 2.01 1.31
C PHE A 144 -28.13 2.61 0.17
N ASN A 145 -28.27 1.87 -0.93
CA ASN A 145 -29.14 2.24 -2.03
C ASN A 145 -30.55 1.66 -1.80
N SER A 146 -31.51 2.52 -1.45
CA SER A 146 -32.88 2.11 -1.13
C SER A 146 -33.66 1.57 -2.33
N THR A 147 -33.26 1.92 -3.55
CA THR A 147 -33.89 1.47 -4.80
C THR A 147 -33.49 0.03 -5.12
N TYR A 148 -32.19 -0.26 -5.09
CA TYR A 148 -31.65 -1.58 -5.40
C TYR A 148 -31.56 -2.51 -4.18
N LYS A 149 -31.81 -2.00 -2.97
CA LYS A 149 -31.67 -2.72 -1.70
C LYS A 149 -30.28 -3.33 -1.50
N ILE A 150 -29.25 -2.62 -1.92
CA ILE A 150 -27.83 -3.04 -1.82
C ILE A 150 -26.97 -1.93 -1.25
N TRP A 151 -25.89 -2.28 -0.56
CA TRP A 151 -24.86 -1.33 -0.16
C TRP A 151 -23.87 -1.10 -1.28
N GLN A 152 -23.52 0.16 -1.53
CA GLN A 152 -22.59 0.57 -2.58
C GLN A 152 -21.47 1.39 -1.95
N GLN A 153 -20.23 1.19 -2.38
CA GLN A 153 -19.10 2.05 -2.00
C GLN A 153 -18.75 2.98 -3.16
N GLN A 154 -18.35 4.21 -2.83
CA GLN A 154 -17.81 5.21 -3.76
C GLN A 154 -17.20 6.34 -2.92
N PRO A 155 -16.26 7.14 -3.48
CA PRO A 155 -15.68 8.27 -2.78
C PRO A 155 -16.74 9.39 -2.63
N ASP A 156 -17.10 9.69 -1.39
CA ASP A 156 -18.17 10.64 -1.06
C ASP A 156 -17.93 12.03 -1.68
N ASN A 157 -16.68 12.51 -1.63
CA ASN A 157 -16.33 13.82 -2.17
C ASN A 157 -16.38 13.84 -3.71
N ILE A 158 -15.89 12.82 -4.40
CA ILE A 158 -15.99 12.71 -5.86
C ILE A 158 -17.45 12.63 -6.29
N ARG A 159 -18.26 11.80 -5.62
CA ARG A 159 -19.69 11.71 -5.86
C ARG A 159 -20.35 13.09 -5.72
N ASN A 160 -20.01 13.83 -4.67
CA ASN A 160 -20.56 15.17 -4.44
C ASN A 160 -20.13 16.20 -5.50
N VAL A 161 -18.90 16.09 -6.01
CA VAL A 161 -18.40 16.93 -7.12
C VAL A 161 -19.11 16.55 -8.42
N ALA A 162 -19.15 15.27 -8.75
CA ALA A 162 -19.70 14.78 -10.01
C ALA A 162 -21.21 15.03 -10.11
N LEU A 163 -21.97 14.89 -9.01
CA LEU A 163 -23.39 15.28 -8.97
C LEU A 163 -23.62 16.79 -9.19
N LYS A 164 -22.58 17.62 -9.08
CA LYS A 164 -22.64 19.07 -9.27
C LYS A 164 -21.93 19.53 -10.54
N ILE A 165 -21.29 18.62 -11.28
CA ILE A 165 -20.49 18.97 -12.46
C ILE A 165 -21.37 19.56 -13.58
N GLU A 166 -22.63 19.12 -13.67
CA GLU A 166 -23.63 19.64 -14.62
C GLU A 166 -24.08 21.07 -14.28
N HIS A 167 -23.86 21.52 -13.04
CA HIS A 167 -24.21 22.87 -12.59
C HIS A 167 -23.05 23.87 -12.72
N ILE A 168 -21.87 23.41 -13.13
CA ILE A 168 -20.74 24.28 -13.43
C ILE A 168 -21.05 25.05 -14.73
N PRO A 169 -20.86 26.39 -14.78
CA PRO A 169 -21.13 27.19 -15.97
C PRO A 169 -20.01 27.01 -17.01
N TRP A 170 -19.87 25.81 -17.57
CA TRP A 170 -18.81 25.42 -18.51
C TRP A 170 -18.70 26.40 -19.68
N ASP A 171 -19.82 26.80 -20.28
CA ASP A 171 -19.82 27.77 -21.39
C ASP A 171 -19.18 29.11 -21.02
N SER A 172 -19.26 29.53 -19.76
CA SER A 172 -18.62 30.77 -19.28
C SER A 172 -17.13 30.55 -19.03
N ILE A 173 -16.76 29.39 -18.50
CA ILE A 173 -15.35 29.00 -18.29
C ILE A 173 -14.65 28.90 -19.65
N ASP A 174 -15.23 28.17 -20.60
CA ASP A 174 -14.67 27.97 -21.93
C ASP A 174 -14.47 29.31 -22.64
N LYS A 175 -15.46 30.21 -22.57
CA LYS A 175 -15.34 31.57 -23.13
C LYS A 175 -14.21 32.37 -22.47
N ILE A 176 -14.09 32.32 -21.15
CA ILE A 176 -13.01 33.02 -20.43
C ILE A 176 -11.64 32.45 -20.82
N LEU A 177 -11.50 31.12 -20.85
CA LEU A 177 -10.26 30.45 -21.22
C LEU A 177 -9.87 30.73 -22.67
N GLN A 178 -10.84 30.77 -23.60
CA GLN A 178 -10.62 31.16 -24.99
C GLN A 178 -10.22 32.63 -25.12
N ILE A 179 -10.88 33.56 -24.40
CA ILE A 179 -10.53 34.99 -24.40
C ILE A 179 -9.11 35.23 -23.87
N LEU A 180 -8.68 34.45 -22.88
CA LEU A 180 -7.36 34.55 -22.26
C LEU A 180 -6.28 33.75 -22.99
N ASP A 181 -6.59 33.12 -24.12
CA ASP A 181 -5.67 32.28 -24.92
C ASP A 181 -5.04 31.13 -24.11
N PHE A 182 -5.83 30.56 -23.20
CA PHE A 182 -5.41 29.44 -22.35
C PHE A 182 -5.83 28.08 -22.95
N GLU A 183 -5.40 27.81 -24.18
CA GLU A 183 -5.75 26.57 -24.91
C GLU A 183 -5.46 25.29 -24.11
N THR A 184 -4.36 25.27 -23.34
CA THR A 184 -4.01 24.12 -22.50
C THR A 184 -5.01 23.89 -21.36
N LEU A 185 -5.50 24.97 -20.72
CA LEU A 185 -6.51 24.87 -19.66
C LEU A 185 -7.87 24.49 -20.24
N LEU A 186 -8.19 24.96 -21.45
CA LEU A 186 -9.41 24.58 -22.15
C LEU A 186 -9.45 23.06 -22.38
N LYS A 187 -8.35 22.48 -22.87
CA LYS A 187 -8.21 21.03 -23.03
C LYS A 187 -8.43 20.28 -21.70
N TYR A 188 -7.82 20.74 -20.61
CA TYR A 188 -8.02 20.11 -19.30
C TYR A 188 -9.47 20.24 -18.79
N ALA A 189 -10.14 21.36 -19.05
CA ALA A 189 -11.53 21.56 -18.67
C ALA A 189 -12.47 20.60 -19.44
N GLU A 190 -12.23 20.40 -20.73
CA GLU A 190 -12.96 19.42 -21.56
C GLU A 190 -12.75 17.99 -21.06
N GLU A 191 -11.49 17.61 -20.78
CA GLU A 191 -11.16 16.31 -20.21
C GLU A 191 -11.87 16.10 -18.87
N PHE A 192 -11.84 17.09 -17.96
CA PHE A 192 -12.50 17.01 -16.66
C PHE A 192 -14.03 16.85 -16.79
N ARG A 193 -14.65 17.59 -17.71
CA ARG A 193 -16.08 17.50 -17.99
C ARG A 193 -16.49 16.11 -18.50
N GLN A 194 -15.71 15.51 -19.40
CA GLN A 194 -15.97 14.15 -19.88
C GLN A 194 -15.79 13.12 -18.76
N LEU A 195 -14.67 13.24 -18.02
CA LEU A 195 -14.32 12.36 -16.91
C LEU A 195 -15.39 12.34 -15.82
N GLY A 196 -16.02 13.46 -15.46
CA GLY A 196 -16.96 13.50 -14.34
C GLY A 196 -18.14 12.53 -14.44
N SER A 197 -18.69 12.32 -15.64
CA SER A 197 -19.82 11.41 -15.86
C SER A 197 -19.42 9.92 -15.85
N GLU A 198 -18.20 9.61 -16.33
CA GLU A 198 -17.66 8.26 -16.35
C GLU A 198 -17.05 7.86 -15.00
N SER A 199 -16.51 8.83 -14.27
CA SER A 199 -15.82 8.65 -12.99
C SER A 199 -16.73 8.06 -11.91
N ILE A 200 -18.00 8.50 -11.81
CA ILE A 200 -18.93 7.93 -10.82
C ILE A 200 -19.06 6.41 -11.01
N LYS A 201 -19.18 5.94 -12.26
CA LYS A 201 -19.31 4.51 -12.54
C LYS A 201 -18.02 3.74 -12.26
N ALA A 202 -16.86 4.35 -12.52
CA ALA A 202 -15.55 3.74 -12.26
C ALA A 202 -15.30 3.50 -10.77
N PHE A 203 -15.93 4.27 -9.88
CA PHE A 203 -15.72 4.19 -8.43
C PHE A 203 -16.74 3.32 -7.68
N CYS A 204 -17.72 2.75 -8.38
CA CYS A 204 -18.70 1.81 -7.82
C CYS A 204 -18.15 0.37 -7.78
N ILE A 205 -17.06 0.16 -7.02
CA ILE A 205 -16.27 -1.07 -7.00
C ILE A 205 -16.75 -2.10 -5.96
N PRO A 206 -16.50 -3.41 -6.15
CA PRO A 206 -16.71 -4.42 -5.11
C PRO A 206 -15.62 -4.33 -4.02
N PRO A 207 -15.78 -5.04 -2.88
CA PRO A 207 -14.69 -5.29 -1.95
C PRO A 207 -13.50 -5.96 -2.65
N ASP A 208 -12.30 -5.82 -2.10
CA ASP A 208 -11.08 -6.42 -2.66
C ASP A 208 -10.23 -7.11 -1.60
N PHE A 209 -9.27 -7.90 -2.07
CA PHE A 209 -8.33 -8.61 -1.22
C PHE A 209 -7.22 -7.69 -0.67
N ASP A 210 -7.01 -6.51 -1.24
CA ASP A 210 -5.96 -5.61 -0.79
C ASP A 210 -6.28 -5.01 0.58
N ASP A 211 -7.42 -4.34 0.71
CA ASP A 211 -7.91 -3.79 1.98
C ASP A 211 -8.17 -4.88 3.02
N THR A 212 -8.73 -6.00 2.56
CA THR A 212 -9.09 -7.14 3.41
C THR A 212 -7.84 -7.73 4.08
N TYR A 213 -6.78 -7.97 3.32
CA TYR A 213 -5.55 -8.55 3.86
C TYR A 213 -4.61 -7.53 4.49
N LEU A 214 -4.69 -6.25 4.12
CA LEU A 214 -4.10 -5.15 4.90
C LEU A 214 -4.67 -5.16 6.33
N ASN A 215 -5.99 -5.26 6.48
CA ASN A 215 -6.65 -5.33 7.78
C ASN A 215 -6.25 -6.59 8.57
N LEU A 216 -6.09 -7.74 7.91
CA LEU A 216 -5.59 -8.96 8.57
C LEU A 216 -4.13 -8.82 9.03
N GLY A 217 -3.26 -8.22 8.22
CA GLY A 217 -1.87 -7.93 8.57
C GLY A 217 -1.74 -6.93 9.72
N LEU A 218 -2.60 -5.90 9.73
CA LEU A 218 -2.73 -4.95 10.83
C LEU A 218 -3.11 -5.65 12.14
N GLY A 219 -4.13 -6.51 12.11
CA GLY A 219 -4.53 -7.32 13.26
C GLY A 219 -3.41 -8.22 13.78
N SER A 220 -2.63 -8.81 12.86
CA SER A 220 -1.45 -9.62 13.18
C SER A 220 -0.38 -8.81 13.91
N THR A 221 -0.14 -7.58 13.47
CA THR A 221 0.82 -6.65 14.08
C THR A 221 0.35 -6.19 15.47
N LEU A 222 -0.95 -5.86 15.60
CA LEU A 222 -1.57 -5.53 16.89
C LEU A 222 -1.50 -6.68 17.89
N TYR A 223 -1.70 -7.92 17.44
CA TYR A 223 -1.56 -9.10 18.29
C TYR A 223 -0.16 -9.21 18.89
N LYS A 224 0.88 -8.91 18.11
CA LYS A 224 2.27 -8.90 18.61
C LYS A 224 2.53 -7.78 19.60
N LEU A 225 1.86 -6.65 19.42
CA LEU A 225 1.96 -5.50 20.30
C LEU A 225 0.84 -5.45 21.35
N ARG A 226 0.11 -6.54 21.60
CA ARG A 226 -1.07 -6.55 22.50
C ARG A 226 -0.74 -6.16 23.94
N ASP A 227 0.49 -6.36 24.38
CA ASP A 227 0.94 -5.95 25.72
C ASP A 227 1.15 -4.43 25.81
N VAL A 228 1.42 -3.78 24.66
CA VAL A 228 1.56 -2.31 24.52
C VAL A 228 0.21 -1.66 24.21
N TYR A 229 -0.60 -2.30 23.35
CA TYR A 229 -1.90 -1.79 22.88
C TYR A 229 -3.05 -2.78 23.12
N PRO A 230 -3.35 -3.14 24.39
CA PRO A 230 -4.34 -4.19 24.69
C PRO A 230 -5.75 -3.82 24.24
N GLN A 231 -6.14 -2.56 24.44
CA GLN A 231 -7.48 -2.06 24.06
C GLN A 231 -7.66 -2.05 22.54
N SER A 232 -6.66 -1.55 21.80
CA SER A 232 -6.67 -1.51 20.34
C SER A 232 -6.73 -2.90 19.72
N TYR A 233 -5.93 -3.84 20.23
CA TYR A 233 -6.02 -5.23 19.78
C TYR A 233 -7.39 -5.83 20.07
N GLN A 234 -7.94 -5.64 21.28
CA GLN A 234 -9.27 -6.18 21.62
C GLN A 234 -10.39 -5.56 20.76
N SER A 235 -10.31 -4.26 20.47
CA SER A 235 -11.24 -3.55 19.60
C SER A 235 -11.21 -4.11 18.18
N TRP A 236 -10.01 -4.35 17.64
CA TRP A 236 -9.85 -5.00 16.34
C TRP A 236 -10.41 -6.43 16.37
N LEU A 237 -10.03 -7.23 17.37
CA LEU A 237 -10.44 -8.62 17.52
C LEU A 237 -11.96 -8.80 17.51
N ASN A 238 -12.69 -7.94 18.23
CA ASN A 238 -14.15 -8.03 18.35
C ASN A 238 -14.91 -7.85 17.02
N ASN A 239 -14.28 -7.28 15.99
CA ASN A 239 -14.88 -7.01 14.67
C ASN A 239 -14.33 -7.91 13.54
N ASN A 240 -13.44 -8.86 13.86
CA ASN A 240 -12.64 -9.61 12.88
C ASN A 240 -12.56 -11.11 13.21
N THR A 241 -13.65 -11.73 13.66
CA THR A 241 -13.62 -13.10 14.20
C THR A 241 -13.85 -14.20 13.14
N ASP A 242 -14.44 -13.90 11.99
CA ASP A 242 -14.87 -14.92 11.01
C ASP A 242 -13.78 -15.26 9.98
N ILE A 243 -12.75 -15.98 10.43
CA ILE A 243 -11.62 -16.41 9.59
C ILE A 243 -12.01 -17.48 8.57
N GLN A 244 -12.97 -18.36 8.90
CA GLN A 244 -13.41 -19.40 7.96
C GLN A 244 -14.02 -18.77 6.73
N HIS A 245 -14.89 -17.78 6.93
CA HIS A 245 -15.50 -17.05 5.83
C HIS A 245 -14.45 -16.39 4.91
N LEU A 246 -13.39 -15.80 5.49
CA LEU A 246 -12.30 -15.22 4.70
C LEU A 246 -11.57 -16.27 3.83
N ILE A 247 -11.29 -17.46 4.38
CA ILE A 247 -10.64 -18.55 3.63
C ILE A 247 -11.56 -19.04 2.49
N GLU A 248 -12.85 -19.23 2.78
CA GLU A 248 -13.84 -19.65 1.79
C GLU A 248 -13.95 -18.63 0.64
N VAL A 249 -14.01 -17.35 0.97
CA VAL A 249 -14.07 -16.24 0.01
C VAL A 249 -12.80 -16.19 -0.83
N THR A 250 -11.64 -16.38 -0.23
CA THR A 250 -10.35 -16.39 -0.95
C THR A 250 -10.29 -17.53 -1.97
N ASN A 251 -10.68 -18.74 -1.56
CA ASN A 251 -10.72 -19.89 -2.46
C ASN A 251 -11.77 -19.73 -3.58
N LYS A 252 -12.93 -19.13 -3.25
CA LYS A 252 -14.02 -18.89 -4.22
C LYS A 252 -13.61 -17.96 -5.35
N TYR A 253 -12.86 -16.89 -5.05
CA TYR A 253 -12.53 -15.86 -6.04
C TYR A 253 -11.11 -15.96 -6.60
N ALA A 254 -10.32 -16.95 -6.18
CA ALA A 254 -9.02 -17.22 -6.77
C ALA A 254 -9.15 -17.62 -8.25
N TYR A 255 -8.21 -17.14 -9.07
CA TYR A 255 -8.12 -17.48 -10.48
C TYR A 255 -7.53 -18.88 -10.66
N LYS A 256 -8.28 -19.76 -11.34
CA LYS A 256 -7.93 -21.17 -11.61
C LYS A 256 -7.98 -21.42 -13.12
N PRO A 257 -6.90 -21.13 -13.87
CA PRO A 257 -6.89 -21.19 -15.34
C PRO A 257 -7.26 -22.56 -15.93
N PHE A 258 -7.11 -23.64 -15.16
CA PHE A 258 -7.37 -25.01 -15.61
C PHE A 258 -8.72 -25.56 -15.13
N SER A 259 -9.52 -24.75 -14.42
CA SER A 259 -10.87 -25.12 -14.04
C SER A 259 -11.78 -25.15 -15.28
N SER A 260 -12.83 -25.98 -15.22
CA SER A 260 -13.93 -25.95 -16.20
C SER A 260 -14.97 -24.88 -15.88
N ASP A 261 -14.94 -24.29 -14.68
CA ASP A 261 -15.86 -23.23 -14.27
C ASP A 261 -15.42 -21.87 -14.81
N THR A 262 -16.31 -21.21 -15.56
CA THR A 262 -16.09 -19.87 -16.10
C THR A 262 -15.96 -18.78 -15.04
N ASN A 263 -16.47 -19.01 -13.83
CA ASN A 263 -16.29 -18.09 -12.70
C ASN A 263 -14.87 -18.12 -12.13
N GLU A 264 -14.10 -19.17 -12.41
CA GLU A 264 -12.76 -19.36 -11.89
C GLU A 264 -11.68 -19.22 -12.97
N ASN A 265 -11.99 -19.54 -14.23
CA ASN A 265 -11.00 -19.59 -15.32
C ASN A 265 -11.00 -18.38 -16.27
N ILE A 266 -11.89 -17.40 -16.08
CA ILE A 266 -11.91 -16.15 -16.84
C ILE A 266 -11.13 -15.07 -16.08
N ILE A 267 -10.22 -14.40 -16.77
CA ILE A 267 -9.41 -13.31 -16.22
C ILE A 267 -9.25 -12.19 -17.26
N ASP A 268 -8.85 -11.02 -16.80
CA ASP A 268 -8.52 -9.89 -17.65
C ASP A 268 -7.50 -10.28 -18.73
N PRO A 269 -7.76 -9.97 -20.03
CA PRO A 269 -6.82 -10.27 -21.11
C PRO A 269 -5.42 -9.69 -20.90
N ARG A 270 -5.29 -8.56 -20.20
CA ARG A 270 -4.00 -7.94 -19.84
C ARG A 270 -3.25 -8.79 -18.83
N THR A 271 -3.94 -9.26 -17.79
CA THR A 271 -3.37 -10.22 -16.82
C THR A 271 -2.93 -11.48 -17.54
N PHE A 272 -3.77 -12.07 -18.40
CA PHE A 272 -3.38 -13.26 -19.15
C PHE A 272 -2.16 -12.99 -20.04
N TYR A 273 -2.16 -11.87 -20.79
CA TYR A 273 -1.04 -11.52 -21.65
C TYR A 273 0.27 -11.43 -20.87
N PHE A 274 0.28 -10.75 -19.73
CA PHE A 274 1.44 -10.66 -18.85
C PHE A 274 1.84 -12.03 -18.26
N ALA A 275 0.89 -12.76 -17.67
CA ALA A 275 1.16 -14.01 -16.95
C ALA A 275 1.27 -15.27 -17.84
N ARG A 276 1.08 -15.15 -19.17
CA ARG A 276 0.93 -16.30 -20.08
C ARG A 276 2.05 -17.32 -19.97
N ALA A 277 3.30 -16.88 -19.83
CA ALA A 277 4.46 -17.79 -19.77
C ALA A 277 4.45 -18.61 -18.48
N PHE A 278 4.10 -17.98 -17.35
CA PHE A 278 3.94 -18.66 -16.07
C PHE A 278 2.79 -19.69 -16.11
N ILE A 279 1.64 -19.29 -16.68
CA ILE A 279 0.47 -20.18 -16.83
C ILE A 279 0.79 -21.36 -17.76
N GLN A 280 1.44 -21.09 -18.91
CA GLN A 280 1.84 -22.13 -19.87
C GLN A 280 2.83 -23.13 -19.26
N GLN A 281 3.78 -22.64 -18.46
CA GLN A 281 4.71 -23.53 -17.75
C GLN A 281 3.96 -24.44 -16.78
N ALA A 282 3.03 -23.91 -15.97
CA ALA A 282 2.23 -24.72 -15.05
C ALA A 282 1.40 -25.78 -15.80
N TYR A 283 0.83 -25.41 -16.95
CA TYR A 283 0.08 -26.33 -17.81
C TYR A 283 0.96 -27.47 -18.34
N GLN A 284 2.14 -27.16 -18.87
CA GLN A 284 3.09 -28.16 -19.41
C GLN A 284 3.60 -29.10 -18.32
N GLU A 285 3.84 -28.58 -17.11
CA GLU A 285 4.26 -29.36 -15.95
C GLU A 285 3.10 -30.11 -15.27
N LYS A 286 1.87 -29.98 -15.77
CA LYS A 286 0.64 -30.56 -15.20
C LYS A 286 0.46 -30.21 -13.71
N ARG A 287 0.85 -29.00 -13.32
CA ARG A 287 0.70 -28.52 -11.94
C ARG A 287 -0.59 -27.73 -11.79
N PRO A 288 -1.35 -27.92 -10.69
CA PRO A 288 -2.49 -27.06 -10.40
C PRO A 288 -2.03 -25.61 -10.21
N LEU A 289 -2.81 -24.66 -10.71
CA LEU A 289 -2.53 -23.24 -10.61
C LEU A 289 -3.74 -22.49 -10.07
N ASN A 290 -3.52 -21.79 -8.96
CA ASN A 290 -4.49 -20.93 -8.27
C ASN A 290 -3.79 -19.62 -7.93
N LEU A 291 -4.36 -18.48 -8.31
CA LEU A 291 -3.77 -17.16 -8.04
C LEU A 291 -4.79 -16.26 -7.34
N ILE A 292 -4.31 -15.49 -6.36
CA ILE A 292 -5.11 -14.44 -5.73
C ILE A 292 -5.47 -13.40 -6.80
N THR A 293 -6.73 -13.01 -6.83
CA THR A 293 -7.24 -11.95 -7.70
C THR A 293 -7.34 -10.63 -6.94
N THR A 294 -7.72 -9.54 -7.58
CA THR A 294 -7.95 -8.26 -6.86
C THR A 294 -9.32 -8.26 -6.18
N TRP A 295 -10.38 -8.51 -6.94
CA TRP A 295 -11.76 -8.22 -6.51
C TRP A 295 -12.42 -9.44 -5.88
N ILE A 296 -13.24 -9.21 -4.85
CA ILE A 296 -14.08 -10.22 -4.21
C ILE A 296 -15.40 -10.31 -4.99
N GLN A 297 -15.30 -10.73 -6.25
CA GLN A 297 -16.41 -10.87 -7.18
C GLN A 297 -16.01 -11.78 -8.36
N ASN A 298 -16.92 -12.64 -8.81
CA ASN A 298 -16.75 -13.43 -10.04
C ASN A 298 -17.57 -12.89 -11.23
N ILE A 299 -17.44 -13.50 -12.40
CA ILE A 299 -18.09 -13.02 -13.64
C ILE A 299 -19.62 -13.09 -13.58
N ASP A 300 -20.19 -14.14 -13.00
CA ASP A 300 -21.64 -14.25 -12.89
C ASP A 300 -22.22 -13.22 -11.91
N GLU A 301 -21.53 -12.95 -10.81
CA GLU A 301 -21.88 -11.87 -9.89
C GLU A 301 -21.71 -10.50 -10.53
N GLN A 302 -20.64 -10.29 -11.29
CA GLN A 302 -20.43 -9.06 -12.06
C GLN A 302 -21.60 -8.77 -13.00
N ARG A 303 -22.08 -9.77 -13.75
CA ARG A 303 -23.23 -9.62 -14.65
C ARG A 303 -24.50 -9.21 -13.91
N LYS A 304 -24.70 -9.71 -12.68
CA LYS A 304 -25.89 -9.43 -11.86
C LYS A 304 -25.80 -8.08 -11.14
N LEU A 305 -24.63 -7.74 -10.62
CA LEU A 305 -24.42 -6.61 -9.71
C LEU A 305 -24.04 -5.32 -10.43
N LYS A 306 -23.56 -5.39 -11.68
CA LYS A 306 -23.22 -4.20 -12.47
C LYS A 306 -24.41 -3.23 -12.60
N ASP A 307 -25.59 -3.74 -12.89
CA ASP A 307 -26.82 -2.93 -13.02
C ASP A 307 -27.30 -2.39 -11.67
N LEU A 308 -26.77 -2.93 -10.57
CA LEU A 308 -26.98 -2.46 -9.20
C LEU A 308 -25.81 -1.58 -8.72
N SER A 309 -24.99 -1.07 -9.63
CA SER A 309 -23.81 -0.23 -9.36
C SER A 309 -22.82 -0.84 -8.37
N VAL A 310 -22.53 -2.14 -8.52
CA VAL A 310 -21.37 -2.80 -7.91
C VAL A 310 -20.69 -3.60 -9.01
N SER A 311 -19.56 -3.09 -9.49
CA SER A 311 -18.90 -3.61 -10.69
C SER A 311 -17.39 -3.63 -10.52
N MET A 312 -16.77 -4.78 -10.81
CA MET A 312 -15.33 -4.82 -11.08
C MET A 312 -14.98 -3.78 -12.15
N PRO A 313 -13.88 -3.02 -11.97
CA PRO A 313 -13.24 -2.32 -13.07
C PRO A 313 -13.06 -3.25 -14.27
N PHE A 314 -13.33 -2.73 -15.47
CA PHE A 314 -13.25 -3.48 -16.73
C PHE A 314 -14.21 -4.69 -16.85
N SER A 315 -15.13 -4.88 -15.89
CA SER A 315 -16.12 -5.97 -15.86
C SER A 315 -15.51 -7.39 -15.85
N VAL A 316 -14.27 -7.54 -15.39
CA VAL A 316 -13.57 -8.82 -15.25
C VAL A 316 -12.54 -8.71 -14.12
N ASN A 317 -12.26 -9.82 -13.45
CA ASN A 317 -11.25 -9.84 -12.40
C ASN A 317 -9.83 -9.87 -12.99
N ASN A 318 -8.84 -9.51 -12.19
CA ASN A 318 -7.44 -9.45 -12.60
C ASN A 318 -6.53 -10.00 -11.49
N VAL A 319 -5.28 -10.30 -11.84
CA VAL A 319 -4.22 -10.64 -10.88
C VAL A 319 -3.20 -9.51 -10.91
N ASP A 320 -3.26 -8.64 -9.90
CA ASP A 320 -2.28 -7.58 -9.65
C ASP A 320 -1.21 -8.10 -8.68
N VAL A 321 0.07 -7.93 -9.03
CA VAL A 321 1.18 -8.47 -8.22
C VAL A 321 1.36 -7.73 -6.89
N THR A 322 0.93 -6.47 -6.79
CA THR A 322 0.98 -5.67 -5.56
C THR A 322 -0.11 -6.12 -4.59
N VAL A 323 -1.34 -6.31 -5.08
CA VAL A 323 -2.45 -6.87 -4.29
C VAL A 323 -2.09 -8.28 -3.81
N SER A 324 -1.49 -9.07 -4.70
CA SER A 324 -0.98 -10.41 -4.38
C SER A 324 0.06 -10.36 -3.27
N ALA A 325 1.02 -9.43 -3.34
CA ALA A 325 2.08 -9.28 -2.34
C ALA A 325 1.53 -8.91 -0.95
N ASN A 326 0.60 -7.96 -0.88
CA ASN A 326 -0.04 -7.59 0.38
C ASN A 326 -0.90 -8.74 0.94
N THR A 327 -1.63 -9.43 0.06
CA THR A 327 -2.42 -10.61 0.45
C THR A 327 -1.55 -11.70 1.05
N ILE A 328 -0.45 -12.03 0.39
CA ILE A 328 0.52 -13.02 0.90
C ILE A 328 1.06 -12.60 2.26
N TYR A 329 1.45 -11.34 2.44
CA TYR A 329 1.89 -10.85 3.75
C TYR A 329 0.83 -11.05 4.84
N GLY A 330 -0.43 -10.67 4.57
CA GLY A 330 -1.53 -10.82 5.54
C GLY A 330 -1.80 -12.29 5.90
N ILE A 331 -1.76 -13.20 4.93
CA ILE A 331 -1.86 -14.66 5.19
C ILE A 331 -0.69 -15.13 6.04
N THR A 332 0.54 -14.77 5.66
CA THR A 332 1.77 -15.16 6.37
C THR A 332 1.73 -14.71 7.81
N SER A 333 1.41 -13.44 8.07
CA SER A 333 1.36 -12.89 9.42
C SER A 333 0.28 -13.52 10.28
N ALA A 334 -0.91 -13.76 9.70
CA ALA A 334 -2.01 -14.38 10.42
C ALA A 334 -1.71 -15.84 10.76
N ALA A 335 -1.08 -16.58 9.85
CA ALA A 335 -0.68 -17.97 10.08
C ALA A 335 0.42 -18.09 11.14
N ILE A 336 1.47 -17.27 11.05
CA ILE A 336 2.58 -17.27 12.03
C ILE A 336 2.07 -16.95 13.43
N TYR A 337 1.29 -15.88 13.57
CA TYR A 337 0.79 -15.44 14.87
C TYR A 337 -0.49 -16.13 15.32
N ASN A 338 -1.05 -16.98 14.47
CA ASN A 338 -2.26 -17.75 14.71
C ASN A 338 -3.43 -16.91 15.25
N ILE A 339 -3.60 -15.69 14.72
CA ILE A 339 -4.69 -14.82 15.13
C ILE A 339 -6.02 -15.51 14.82
N ASN A 340 -6.96 -15.54 15.76
CA ASN A 340 -8.28 -16.17 15.60
C ASN A 340 -8.25 -17.63 15.09
N ASN A 341 -7.25 -18.41 15.51
CA ASN A 341 -7.05 -19.78 15.04
C ASN A 341 -6.90 -19.89 13.51
N PHE A 342 -6.26 -18.90 12.89
CA PHE A 342 -6.01 -18.89 11.45
C PHE A 342 -5.14 -20.07 11.01
N ALA A 343 -4.07 -20.41 11.73
CA ALA A 343 -3.10 -21.41 11.28
C ALA A 343 -3.72 -22.82 11.10
N PRO A 344 -4.49 -23.35 12.08
CA PRO A 344 -5.21 -24.62 11.88
C PRO A 344 -6.17 -24.60 10.68
N SER A 345 -6.85 -23.48 10.45
CA SER A 345 -7.81 -23.31 9.36
C SER A 345 -7.11 -23.27 8.00
N PHE A 346 -5.99 -22.55 7.94
CA PHE A 346 -5.10 -22.47 6.78
C PHE A 346 -4.56 -23.85 6.39
N VAL A 347 -3.97 -24.60 7.33
CA VAL A 347 -3.40 -25.93 7.06
C VAL A 347 -4.47 -26.94 6.64
N LYS A 348 -5.69 -26.84 7.21
CA LYS A 348 -6.82 -27.70 6.84
C LYS A 348 -7.28 -27.45 5.39
N SER A 349 -7.12 -26.23 4.87
CA SER A 349 -7.51 -25.87 3.51
C SER A 349 -6.34 -26.06 2.54
N GLN A 350 -6.25 -27.24 1.94
CA GLN A 350 -5.23 -27.54 0.92
C GLN A 350 -5.28 -26.55 -0.27
N GLU A 351 -6.47 -26.11 -0.64
CA GLU A 351 -6.68 -25.12 -1.70
C GLU A 351 -6.10 -23.75 -1.33
N MET A 352 -6.25 -23.31 -0.08
CA MET A 352 -5.68 -22.06 0.40
C MET A 352 -4.15 -22.12 0.46
N VAL A 353 -3.59 -23.24 0.93
CA VAL A 353 -2.13 -23.48 0.91
C VAL A 353 -1.60 -23.45 -0.53
N GLN A 354 -2.28 -24.12 -1.46
CA GLN A 354 -1.91 -24.12 -2.88
C GLN A 354 -1.96 -22.70 -3.48
N THR A 355 -2.99 -21.92 -3.16
CA THR A 355 -3.16 -20.53 -3.62
C THR A 355 -2.05 -19.64 -3.06
N TYR A 356 -1.71 -19.80 -1.77
CA TYR A 356 -0.61 -19.09 -1.11
C TYR A 356 0.74 -19.36 -1.77
N LEU A 357 1.09 -20.64 -1.97
CA LEU A 357 2.37 -21.03 -2.58
C LEU A 357 2.45 -20.63 -4.06
N ASN A 358 1.39 -20.85 -4.83
CA ASN A 358 1.34 -20.48 -6.25
C ASN A 358 1.47 -18.97 -6.45
N THR A 359 0.75 -18.18 -5.65
CA THR A 359 0.82 -16.71 -5.74
C THR A 359 2.20 -16.21 -5.28
N THR A 360 2.79 -16.80 -4.24
CA THR A 360 4.17 -16.48 -3.83
C THR A 360 5.19 -16.80 -4.94
N LYS A 361 5.04 -17.95 -5.60
CA LYS A 361 5.86 -18.34 -6.75
C LYS A 361 5.64 -17.39 -7.94
N PHE A 362 4.42 -16.91 -8.15
CA PHE A 362 4.09 -15.93 -9.20
C PHE A 362 4.74 -14.57 -8.94
N ILE A 363 4.72 -14.07 -7.70
CA ILE A 363 5.45 -12.85 -7.28
C ILE A 363 6.94 -12.99 -7.58
N SER A 364 7.54 -14.12 -7.18
CA SER A 364 8.95 -14.42 -7.48
C SER A 364 9.24 -14.41 -8.98
N TRP A 365 8.39 -15.06 -9.78
CA TRP A 365 8.49 -15.07 -11.23
C TRP A 365 8.41 -13.66 -11.84
N ALA A 366 7.48 -12.82 -11.34
CA ALA A 366 7.32 -11.44 -11.80
C ALA A 366 8.58 -10.61 -11.52
N ILE A 367 9.16 -10.71 -10.33
CA ILE A 367 10.43 -10.02 -9.98
C ILE A 367 11.57 -10.49 -10.89
N LYS A 368 11.74 -11.81 -11.02
CA LYS A 368 12.86 -12.39 -11.79
C LYS A 368 12.76 -12.08 -13.28
N GLY A 369 11.55 -11.98 -13.81
CA GLY A 369 11.28 -11.65 -15.20
C GLY A 369 11.21 -10.14 -15.47
N ASN A 370 11.49 -9.27 -14.49
CA ASN A 370 11.28 -7.81 -14.61
C ASN A 370 9.87 -7.47 -15.13
N PHE A 371 8.85 -8.13 -14.59
CA PHE A 371 7.45 -8.02 -15.02
C PHE A 371 7.25 -8.32 -16.52
N SER A 372 8.13 -9.11 -17.14
CA SER A 372 8.19 -9.32 -18.60
C SER A 372 8.23 -7.99 -19.38
N ASP A 373 8.93 -7.01 -18.84
CA ASP A 373 9.03 -5.62 -19.32
C ASP A 373 7.69 -4.89 -19.45
N ARG A 374 6.66 -5.35 -18.72
CA ARG A 374 5.30 -4.78 -18.68
C ARG A 374 4.80 -4.53 -17.26
N PRO A 375 5.50 -3.68 -16.48
CA PRO A 375 5.05 -3.33 -15.12
C PRO A 375 3.66 -2.69 -15.11
N ASP A 376 3.27 -1.98 -16.19
CA ASP A 376 1.95 -1.39 -16.37
C ASP A 376 0.80 -2.43 -16.42
N LEU A 377 1.10 -3.66 -16.84
CA LEU A 377 0.12 -4.75 -16.85
C LEU A 377 0.16 -5.60 -15.57
N ALA A 378 1.32 -5.67 -14.94
CA ALA A 378 1.50 -6.43 -13.71
C ALA A 378 0.95 -5.69 -12.48
N GLN A 379 1.04 -4.35 -12.49
CA GLN A 379 0.71 -3.45 -11.40
C GLN A 379 -0.35 -2.43 -11.86
N VAL A 380 -1.54 -2.94 -12.21
CA VAL A 380 -2.62 -2.18 -12.85
C VAL A 380 -3.08 -1.01 -11.99
N TYR A 381 -3.09 -1.18 -10.66
CA TYR A 381 -3.56 -0.14 -9.73
C TYR A 381 -2.41 0.60 -9.02
N TYR A 382 -1.19 0.08 -9.11
CA TYR A 382 -0.04 0.56 -8.35
C TYR A 382 1.13 0.88 -9.28
N PRO A 383 1.26 2.11 -9.79
CA PRO A 383 2.30 2.44 -10.76
C PRO A 383 3.73 2.26 -10.21
N SER A 384 3.91 2.24 -8.89
CA SER A 384 5.24 2.19 -8.29
C SER A 384 5.77 0.78 -8.08
N THR A 385 6.90 0.48 -8.75
CA THR A 385 7.61 -0.79 -8.57
C THR A 385 8.19 -0.92 -7.16
N TYR A 386 8.61 0.20 -6.55
CA TYR A 386 9.09 0.18 -5.17
C TYR A 386 7.99 -0.22 -4.19
N ASN A 387 6.73 0.17 -4.44
CA ASN A 387 5.61 -0.21 -3.57
C ASN A 387 5.39 -1.73 -3.59
N PHE A 388 5.30 -2.32 -4.79
CA PHE A 388 5.20 -3.77 -4.96
C PHE A 388 6.36 -4.52 -4.28
N LEU A 389 7.60 -4.11 -4.55
CA LEU A 389 8.78 -4.77 -4.00
C LEU A 389 8.80 -4.67 -2.47
N TRP A 390 8.39 -3.53 -1.90
CA TRP A 390 8.29 -3.39 -0.45
C TRP A 390 7.26 -4.34 0.14
N TYR A 391 6.04 -4.39 -0.40
CA TYR A 391 4.99 -5.31 0.08
C TYR A 391 5.49 -6.75 0.09
N ALA A 392 6.11 -7.20 -1.00
CA ALA A 392 6.63 -8.56 -1.10
C ALA A 392 7.84 -8.80 -0.17
N SER A 393 8.70 -7.79 0.05
CA SER A 393 9.86 -7.91 0.95
C SER A 393 9.46 -8.10 2.42
N ARG A 394 8.31 -7.56 2.83
CA ARG A 394 7.78 -7.71 4.20
C ARG A 394 7.50 -9.17 4.55
N THR A 395 7.03 -9.96 3.57
CA THR A 395 6.78 -11.40 3.75
C THR A 395 8.06 -12.16 4.06
N ILE A 396 9.11 -11.98 3.26
CA ILE A 396 10.39 -12.67 3.49
C ILE A 396 11.02 -12.25 4.82
N PHE A 397 10.98 -10.96 5.15
CA PHE A 397 11.49 -10.44 6.41
C PHE A 397 10.78 -11.04 7.62
N LEU A 398 9.44 -11.12 7.56
CA LEU A 398 8.63 -11.71 8.63
C LEU A 398 8.95 -13.20 8.83
N ILE A 399 9.01 -13.97 7.74
CA ILE A 399 9.33 -15.41 7.81
C ILE A 399 10.74 -15.61 8.38
N GLU A 400 11.73 -14.85 7.90
CA GLU A 400 13.11 -14.90 8.39
C GLU A 400 13.18 -14.65 9.91
N ASN A 401 12.59 -13.54 10.37
CA ASN A 401 12.64 -13.16 11.77
C ASN A 401 11.99 -14.18 12.70
N GLU A 402 10.83 -14.70 12.33
CA GLU A 402 10.07 -15.60 13.19
C GLU A 402 10.65 -17.02 13.18
N ILE A 403 11.24 -17.46 12.07
CA ILE A 403 12.01 -18.72 12.02
C ILE A 403 13.29 -18.63 12.85
N GLU A 404 14.07 -17.55 12.74
CA GLU A 404 15.28 -17.37 13.55
C GLU A 404 14.95 -17.32 15.05
N LYS A 405 13.87 -16.62 15.40
CA LYS A 405 13.36 -16.58 16.78
C LYS A 405 12.93 -17.97 17.27
N PHE A 406 12.22 -18.73 16.44
CA PHE A 406 11.82 -20.10 16.75
C PHE A 406 13.03 -21.01 17.00
N ILE A 407 14.01 -21.01 16.09
CA ILE A 407 15.24 -21.82 16.21
C ILE A 407 15.99 -21.47 17.50
N HIS A 408 16.12 -20.18 17.81
CA HIS A 408 16.79 -19.72 19.04
C HIS A 408 16.08 -20.19 20.31
N LEU A 409 14.76 -20.04 20.38
CA LEU A 409 13.98 -20.45 21.55
C LEU A 409 13.89 -21.97 21.68
N ARG A 410 13.91 -22.71 20.56
CA ARG A 410 13.96 -24.18 20.55
C ARG A 410 15.26 -24.68 21.17
N LYS A 411 16.41 -24.07 20.81
CA LYS A 411 17.71 -24.38 21.44
C LYS A 411 17.73 -24.13 22.95
N LYS A 412 16.90 -23.21 23.44
CA LYS A 412 16.73 -22.89 24.86
C LYS A 412 15.66 -23.75 25.57
N GLY A 413 14.92 -24.60 24.84
CA GLY A 413 13.86 -25.44 25.42
C GLY A 413 12.56 -24.71 25.78
N VAL A 414 12.33 -23.48 25.31
CA VAL A 414 11.19 -22.63 25.71
C VAL A 414 10.25 -22.25 24.54
N HIS A 415 10.38 -22.91 23.39
CA HIS A 415 9.62 -22.59 22.18
C HIS A 415 8.11 -22.92 22.25
N HIS A 416 7.71 -23.92 23.06
CA HIS A 416 6.33 -24.40 23.15
C HIS A 416 5.33 -23.31 23.64
N GLU A 417 5.81 -22.29 24.35
CA GLU A 417 4.98 -21.18 24.84
C GLU A 417 4.59 -20.17 23.75
N TYR A 418 5.29 -20.17 22.60
CA TYR A 418 5.18 -19.10 21.61
C TYR A 418 4.88 -19.57 20.17
N PHE A 419 5.14 -20.83 19.82
CA PHE A 419 5.26 -21.22 18.40
C PHE A 419 4.64 -22.59 18.03
N GLY A 420 3.67 -23.10 18.78
CA GLY A 420 3.01 -24.37 18.43
C GLY A 420 2.37 -24.38 17.03
N SER A 421 1.80 -23.25 16.59
CA SER A 421 1.28 -23.09 15.22
C SER A 421 2.39 -23.06 14.18
N LEU A 422 3.51 -22.38 14.47
CA LEU A 422 4.61 -22.18 13.54
C LEU A 422 5.24 -23.51 13.12
N GLU A 423 5.36 -24.47 14.03
CA GLU A 423 5.89 -25.80 13.72
C GLU A 423 5.05 -26.48 12.62
N SER A 424 3.72 -26.41 12.73
CA SER A 424 2.79 -27.02 11.76
C SER A 424 2.77 -26.40 10.36
N ILE A 425 3.26 -25.16 10.23
CA ILE A 425 3.29 -24.42 8.96
C ILE A 425 4.70 -24.17 8.43
N SER A 426 5.73 -24.61 9.17
CA SER A 426 7.12 -24.26 8.91
C SER A 426 7.59 -24.65 7.51
N ASP A 427 7.22 -25.84 7.02
CA ASP A 427 7.56 -26.29 5.67
C ASP A 427 6.94 -25.40 4.59
N ILE A 428 5.67 -25.00 4.76
CA ILE A 428 4.95 -24.11 3.84
C ILE A 428 5.64 -22.73 3.80
N LEU A 429 6.04 -22.22 4.97
CA LEU A 429 6.72 -20.92 5.07
C LEU A 429 8.13 -20.96 4.49
N LEU A 430 8.89 -22.04 4.71
CA LEU A 430 10.22 -22.24 4.15
C LEU A 430 10.17 -22.36 2.63
N GLU A 431 9.16 -23.05 2.08
CA GLU A 431 8.95 -23.10 0.63
C GLU A 431 8.65 -21.72 0.05
N ALA A 432 7.72 -20.98 0.65
CA ALA A 432 7.40 -19.60 0.26
C ALA A 432 8.62 -18.67 0.33
N LYS A 433 9.38 -18.74 1.42
CA LYS A 433 10.65 -18.01 1.58
C LYS A 433 11.63 -18.38 0.47
N GLY A 434 11.78 -19.66 0.15
CA GLY A 434 12.66 -20.14 -0.92
C GLY A 434 12.34 -19.54 -2.29
N TYR A 435 11.06 -19.36 -2.62
CA TYR A 435 10.66 -18.66 -3.85
C TYR A 435 11.11 -17.20 -3.86
N LEU A 436 10.89 -16.47 -2.77
CA LEU A 436 11.16 -15.03 -2.69
C LEU A 436 12.64 -14.71 -2.50
N GLN A 437 13.38 -15.53 -1.76
CA GLN A 437 14.75 -15.21 -1.34
C GLN A 437 15.68 -14.93 -2.51
N ASP A 438 15.73 -15.83 -3.50
CA ASP A 438 16.54 -15.61 -4.70
C ASP A 438 16.05 -14.40 -5.53
N ALA A 439 14.73 -14.19 -5.61
CA ALA A 439 14.18 -13.04 -6.31
C ALA A 439 14.62 -11.71 -5.69
N PHE A 440 14.70 -11.63 -4.36
CA PHE A 440 15.07 -10.42 -3.64
C PHE A 440 16.58 -10.22 -3.50
N GLU A 441 17.30 -11.25 -3.03
CA GLU A 441 18.76 -11.19 -2.82
C GLU A 441 19.50 -10.97 -4.14
N ASN A 442 18.95 -11.42 -5.27
CA ASN A 442 19.55 -11.17 -6.58
C ASN A 442 18.81 -10.08 -7.37
N LYS A 443 17.59 -10.36 -7.86
CA LYS A 443 16.96 -9.54 -8.90
C LYS A 443 16.44 -8.20 -8.41
N ALA A 444 15.79 -8.15 -7.25
CA ALA A 444 15.37 -6.88 -6.64
C ALA A 444 16.59 -6.03 -6.23
N THR A 445 17.60 -6.66 -5.62
CA THR A 445 18.84 -5.95 -5.23
C THR A 445 19.60 -5.38 -6.44
N GLU A 446 19.67 -6.13 -7.56
CA GLU A 446 20.22 -5.67 -8.83
C GLU A 446 19.44 -4.48 -9.38
N TYR A 447 18.11 -4.55 -9.37
CA TYR A 447 17.23 -3.46 -9.79
C TYR A 447 17.50 -2.19 -8.97
N LEU A 448 17.51 -2.28 -7.63
CA LEU A 448 17.76 -1.11 -6.77
C LEU A 448 19.17 -0.54 -6.98
N SER A 449 20.19 -1.38 -7.08
CA SER A 449 21.56 -0.92 -7.33
C SER A 449 21.70 -0.19 -8.67
N LYS A 450 20.92 -0.59 -9.68
CA LYS A 450 20.94 0.01 -11.02
C LYS A 450 20.24 1.38 -11.06
N TRP A 451 19.17 1.55 -10.28
CA TRP A 451 18.29 2.72 -10.36
C TRP A 451 18.52 3.77 -9.27
N GLN A 452 19.51 3.57 -8.39
CA GLN A 452 19.97 4.61 -7.46
C GLN A 452 20.45 5.86 -8.21
N ILE A 453 20.24 7.03 -7.62
CA ILE A 453 20.66 8.33 -8.16
C ILE A 453 21.60 8.99 -7.15
N PRO A 454 22.88 9.21 -7.50
CA PRO A 454 23.81 9.92 -6.64
C PRO A 454 23.42 11.41 -6.49
N ASP A 455 23.42 11.91 -5.25
CA ASP A 455 23.23 13.33 -4.89
C ASP A 455 24.44 13.84 -4.07
N GLY A 456 25.65 13.60 -4.61
CA GLY A 456 26.92 13.89 -3.97
C GLY A 456 27.71 12.63 -3.60
N PRO A 457 28.78 12.76 -2.79
CA PRO A 457 29.69 11.66 -2.49
C PRO A 457 29.16 10.63 -1.47
N ASP A 458 28.16 10.99 -0.66
CA ASP A 458 27.68 10.19 0.48
C ASP A 458 26.15 10.07 0.56
N LYS A 459 25.46 10.34 -0.56
CA LYS A 459 24.01 10.42 -0.65
C LYS A 459 23.52 9.82 -1.96
N ASP A 460 22.57 8.91 -1.84
CA ASP A 460 21.86 8.33 -2.96
C ASP A 460 20.36 8.48 -2.71
N TYR A 461 19.56 8.58 -3.76
CA TYR A 461 18.11 8.59 -3.65
C TYR A 461 17.47 7.83 -4.81
N PHE A 462 16.17 7.62 -4.68
CA PHE A 462 15.35 6.92 -5.66
C PHE A 462 14.17 7.79 -6.04
N ARG A 463 13.66 7.58 -7.25
CA ARG A 463 12.45 8.20 -7.81
C ARG A 463 11.79 7.19 -8.74
N ASP A 464 10.50 7.33 -9.00
CA ASP A 464 9.77 6.31 -9.76
C ASP A 464 9.01 6.90 -10.95
N PHE A 465 7.82 7.46 -10.72
CA PHE A 465 6.91 7.87 -11.79
C PHE A 465 6.42 9.31 -11.65
N LEU A 466 6.40 9.88 -10.43
CA LEU A 466 5.75 11.16 -10.17
C LEU A 466 6.67 12.36 -10.46
N GLY A 467 6.27 13.18 -11.44
CA GLY A 467 6.98 14.42 -11.78
C GLY A 467 8.27 14.24 -12.59
N LEU A 468 8.54 13.05 -13.15
CA LEU A 468 9.74 12.79 -13.95
C LEU A 468 9.73 13.47 -15.32
N ASN A 469 8.53 13.60 -15.90
CA ASN A 469 8.31 14.12 -17.24
C ASN A 469 7.84 15.58 -17.23
N ASP A 470 7.96 16.25 -16.09
CA ASP A 470 7.62 17.66 -15.98
C ASP A 470 8.61 18.52 -16.78
N THR A 471 8.09 19.66 -17.24
CA THR A 471 8.80 20.64 -18.07
C THR A 471 8.64 22.03 -17.47
N ASN A 472 9.60 22.90 -17.76
CA ASN A 472 9.47 24.32 -17.43
C ASN A 472 8.54 25.04 -18.43
N ILE A 473 8.36 26.35 -18.24
CA ILE A 473 7.52 27.20 -19.12
C ILE A 473 7.97 27.23 -20.59
N PHE A 474 9.19 26.76 -20.89
CA PHE A 474 9.75 26.70 -22.25
C PHE A 474 9.72 25.28 -22.84
N GLY A 475 9.04 24.34 -22.17
CA GLY A 475 8.93 22.94 -22.62
C GLY A 475 10.22 22.12 -22.42
N LYS A 476 11.22 22.65 -21.72
CA LYS A 476 12.44 21.88 -21.37
C LYS A 476 12.19 21.04 -20.13
N GLN A 477 12.64 19.79 -20.13
CA GLN A 477 12.53 18.89 -18.98
C GLN A 477 13.09 19.53 -17.69
N ASP A 478 12.27 19.50 -16.64
CA ASP A 478 12.55 20.06 -15.31
C ASP A 478 11.89 19.15 -14.26
N PRO A 479 12.47 17.96 -13.99
CA PRO A 479 11.82 16.93 -13.21
C PRO A 479 11.70 17.34 -11.74
N LYS A 480 10.49 17.24 -11.18
CA LYS A 480 10.20 17.60 -9.78
C LYS A 480 10.51 16.48 -8.79
N ASN A 481 10.50 15.22 -9.26
CA ASN A 481 10.80 14.03 -8.46
C ASN A 481 9.99 13.99 -7.15
N GLU A 482 8.68 14.21 -7.23
CA GLU A 482 7.86 14.37 -6.02
C GLU A 482 7.70 13.09 -5.23
N ASP A 483 7.89 11.94 -5.85
CA ASP A 483 7.91 10.65 -5.15
C ASP A 483 9.28 10.30 -4.56
N ALA A 484 10.28 11.19 -4.59
CA ALA A 484 11.64 10.83 -4.19
C ALA A 484 11.76 10.41 -2.73
N LEU A 485 11.04 11.09 -1.80
CA LEU A 485 11.01 10.71 -0.39
C LEU A 485 10.38 9.31 -0.21
N PHE A 486 9.23 9.10 -0.83
CA PHE A 486 8.52 7.83 -0.78
C PHE A 486 9.36 6.69 -1.39
N SER A 487 9.79 6.85 -2.64
CA SER A 487 10.60 5.86 -3.37
C SER A 487 11.90 5.52 -2.63
N THR A 488 12.58 6.51 -2.05
CA THR A 488 13.81 6.26 -1.28
C THR A 488 13.53 5.51 0.01
N ALA A 489 12.48 5.87 0.75
CA ALA A 489 12.08 5.14 1.95
C ALA A 489 11.69 3.69 1.62
N GLN A 490 10.97 3.47 0.52
CA GLN A 490 10.61 2.13 0.05
C GLN A 490 11.84 1.31 -0.32
N ALA A 491 12.75 1.87 -1.14
CA ALA A 491 13.99 1.20 -1.55
C ALA A 491 14.85 0.77 -0.35
N ILE A 492 15.02 1.64 0.64
CA ILE A 492 15.76 1.30 1.87
C ILE A 492 15.06 0.18 2.64
N ASN A 493 13.73 0.26 2.82
CA ASN A 493 12.98 -0.78 3.52
C ASN A 493 13.05 -2.12 2.81
N ILE A 494 13.05 -2.14 1.46
CA ILE A 494 13.24 -3.38 0.68
C ILE A 494 14.61 -3.99 0.97
N LEU A 495 15.68 -3.20 0.92
CA LEU A 495 17.05 -3.69 1.17
C LEU A 495 17.21 -4.18 2.62
N ILE A 496 16.66 -3.45 3.59
CA ILE A 496 16.68 -3.86 5.00
C ILE A 496 15.89 -5.16 5.19
N ALA A 497 14.66 -5.24 4.66
CA ALA A 497 13.82 -6.43 4.75
C ALA A 497 14.45 -7.67 4.08
N THR A 498 15.20 -7.46 3.00
CA THR A 498 15.90 -8.53 2.27
C THR A 498 17.13 -9.02 3.02
N TRP A 499 17.96 -8.10 3.50
CA TRP A 499 19.33 -8.38 3.92
C TRP A 499 19.57 -8.32 5.42
N THR A 500 18.53 -8.10 6.23
CA THR A 500 18.63 -8.11 7.68
C THR A 500 17.66 -9.10 8.31
N TYR A 501 17.92 -9.41 9.57
CA TYR A 501 16.97 -10.08 10.45
C TYR A 501 17.06 -9.48 11.86
N GLN A 502 16.01 -9.64 12.65
CA GLN A 502 15.96 -9.16 14.03
C GLN A 502 16.58 -10.22 14.95
N ARG A 503 17.62 -9.85 15.71
CA ARG A 503 18.21 -10.75 16.70
C ARG A 503 17.23 -11.03 17.84
N PRO A 504 16.96 -12.31 18.18
CA PRO A 504 15.98 -12.66 19.21
C PRO A 504 16.32 -12.22 20.64
N ASP A 505 17.59 -11.89 20.93
CA ASP A 505 18.08 -11.51 22.26
C ASP A 505 18.01 -10.01 22.54
N THR A 506 18.24 -9.20 21.51
CA THR A 506 18.40 -7.75 21.60
C THR A 506 17.31 -6.98 20.88
N ASN A 507 16.47 -7.67 20.11
CA ASN A 507 15.50 -7.10 19.16
C ASN A 507 16.14 -6.09 18.19
N SER A 508 17.45 -6.18 17.97
CA SER A 508 18.18 -5.32 17.04
C SER A 508 18.23 -5.94 15.65
N LEU A 509 18.10 -5.11 14.62
CA LEU A 509 18.34 -5.54 13.24
C LEU A 509 19.83 -5.74 13.00
N VAL A 510 20.17 -6.84 12.32
CA VAL A 510 21.53 -7.15 11.89
C VAL A 510 21.56 -7.59 10.44
N TRP A 511 22.63 -7.24 9.76
CA TRP A 511 22.93 -7.74 8.44
C TRP A 511 23.13 -9.26 8.45
N LYS A 512 22.63 -9.94 7.43
CA LYS A 512 22.99 -11.32 7.13
C LYS A 512 24.49 -11.41 6.86
N ASN A 513 25.09 -12.55 7.19
CA ASN A 513 26.55 -12.74 7.04
C ASN A 513 27.04 -12.58 5.59
N ASN A 514 26.18 -12.89 4.61
CA ASN A 514 26.46 -12.81 3.19
C ASN A 514 26.00 -11.48 2.55
N THR A 515 25.56 -10.48 3.32
CA THR A 515 25.14 -9.20 2.76
C THR A 515 26.30 -8.50 2.04
N PRO A 516 26.16 -8.19 0.73
CA PRO A 516 27.18 -7.47 -0.03
C PRO A 516 27.48 -6.07 0.54
N ASP A 517 28.73 -5.64 0.50
CA ASP A 517 29.12 -4.35 1.08
C ASP A 517 28.54 -3.15 0.32
N ASN A 518 28.34 -3.27 -1.00
CA ASN A 518 27.66 -2.25 -1.79
C ASN A 518 26.19 -2.06 -1.35
N VAL A 519 25.52 -3.11 -0.87
CA VAL A 519 24.16 -3.00 -0.31
C VAL A 519 24.18 -2.20 0.99
N LYS A 520 25.12 -2.50 1.90
CA LYS A 520 25.26 -1.76 3.16
C LYS A 520 25.57 -0.28 2.90
N GLN A 521 26.45 0.00 1.94
CA GLN A 521 26.79 1.35 1.51
C GLN A 521 25.56 2.08 0.97
N LEU A 522 24.82 1.46 0.03
CA LEU A 522 23.62 2.04 -0.57
C LEU A 522 22.55 2.38 0.48
N VAL A 523 22.31 1.49 1.44
CA VAL A 523 21.39 1.78 2.56
C VAL A 523 21.90 2.98 3.37
N GLN A 524 23.20 3.02 3.69
CA GLN A 524 23.78 4.11 4.48
C GLN A 524 23.68 5.47 3.77
N THR A 525 24.03 5.54 2.49
CA THR A 525 23.98 6.79 1.70
C THR A 525 22.54 7.24 1.47
N SER A 526 21.61 6.31 1.27
CA SER A 526 20.19 6.65 1.12
C SER A 526 19.54 7.12 2.41
N VAL A 527 19.91 6.53 3.56
CA VAL A 527 19.48 7.01 4.87
C VAL A 527 20.03 8.41 5.14
N ASN A 528 21.27 8.71 4.76
CA ASN A 528 21.83 10.06 4.86
C ASN A 528 21.01 11.06 4.04
N TRP A 529 20.63 10.70 2.81
CA TRP A 529 19.80 11.54 1.97
C TRP A 529 18.41 11.79 2.59
N LEU A 530 17.75 10.75 3.11
CA LEU A 530 16.46 10.92 3.80
C LEU A 530 16.59 11.81 5.02
N ARG A 531 17.62 11.61 5.85
CA ARG A 531 17.84 12.41 7.06
C ARG A 531 17.91 13.91 6.78
N GLU A 532 18.48 14.29 5.64
CA GLU A 532 18.60 15.69 5.24
C GLU A 532 17.32 16.24 4.58
N ASN A 533 16.57 15.40 3.87
CA ASN A 533 15.48 15.84 3.01
C ASN A 533 14.07 15.60 3.58
N VAL A 534 13.88 14.66 4.51
CA VAL A 534 12.54 14.22 4.97
C VAL A 534 11.76 15.30 5.73
N LEU A 535 12.47 16.19 6.43
CA LEU A 535 11.91 17.40 7.06
C LEU A 535 12.09 18.65 6.19
N GLY A 536 12.75 18.50 5.04
CA GLY A 536 12.98 19.58 4.09
C GLY A 536 11.70 20.00 3.38
N LYS A 537 11.75 21.16 2.73
CA LYS A 537 10.66 21.66 1.87
C LYS A 537 10.88 21.38 0.37
N LYS A 538 12.03 20.78 0.03
CA LYS A 538 12.46 20.55 -1.36
C LYS A 538 11.58 19.49 -2.05
N PHE A 539 11.20 18.46 -1.31
CA PHE A 539 10.32 17.38 -1.76
C PHE A 539 9.06 17.43 -0.87
N LYS A 540 7.89 17.22 -1.46
CA LYS A 540 6.60 17.32 -0.75
C LYS A 540 6.24 16.00 -0.11
#